data_AF-A0A820ZKJ8-F1
#
_entry.id   AF-A0A820ZKJ8-F1
#
_cell.length_a   1.000
_cell.length_b   1.000
_cell.length_c   1.000
_cell.angle_alpha   90.00
_cell.angle_beta   90.00
_cell.angle_gamma   90.00
#
_symmetry.space_group_name_H-M   'P 1'
#
loop_
_entity.id
_entity.type
_entity.pdbx_description
1 polymer ?
#
loop_
_entity_poly.entity_id
_entity_poly.type
_entity_poly.pdbx_seq_one_letter_code
_entity_poly.pdbx_strand_id
1 'polypeptide(L)'
;MIIYGYRGATDFYLNNRNCKIGHILIKSSDEINHIQADTTHKKLFKWFFGQDLPPEFIAGGFAYQNGQWKYNALAFNTKQDIYHNNKKGMALTEKQLLGGALSRLYINHRWQQDPNIS
;
A
#
# COMPACT_ATOMS: atom_id res chain seq x y z
N MET A 1 1.61 -2.47 0.29
CA MET A 1 0.74 -1.31 0.63
C MET A 1 -0.25 -1.12 -0.49
N ILE A 2 -1.48 -0.73 -0.18
CA ILE A 2 -2.48 -0.31 -1.17
C ILE A 2 -2.85 1.15 -0.90
N ILE A 3 -2.94 1.96 -1.96
CA ILE A 3 -3.19 3.39 -1.90
C ILE A 3 -4.64 3.66 -2.26
N TYR A 4 -5.34 4.45 -1.44
CA TYR A 4 -6.73 4.83 -1.68
C TYR A 4 -6.87 6.26 -2.17
N GLY A 5 -6.06 7.18 -1.66
CA GLY A 5 -6.14 8.58 -2.04
C GLY A 5 -5.13 9.47 -1.35
N TYR A 6 -5.06 10.72 -1.80
CA TYR A 6 -4.25 11.77 -1.20
C TYR A 6 -5.00 13.10 -1.29
N ARG A 7 -5.15 13.81 -0.16
CA ARG A 7 -5.87 15.11 -0.08
C ARG A 7 -7.28 15.07 -0.71
N GLY A 8 -8.01 13.98 -0.47
CA GLY A 8 -9.36 13.77 -0.99
C GLY A 8 -9.45 13.38 -2.47
N ALA A 9 -8.33 13.27 -3.19
CA ALA A 9 -8.29 12.82 -4.57
C ALA A 9 -7.96 11.33 -4.67
N THR A 10 -8.65 10.63 -5.57
CA THR A 10 -8.46 9.20 -5.89
C THR A 10 -7.63 8.99 -7.16
N ASP A 11 -7.36 10.04 -7.93
CA ASP A 11 -6.39 10.08 -9.04
C ASP A 11 -5.52 11.32 -8.80
N PHE A 12 -4.23 11.13 -8.57
CA PHE A 12 -3.33 12.20 -8.21
C PHE A 12 -1.90 11.92 -8.65
N TYR A 13 -1.11 12.99 -8.70
CA TYR A 13 0.34 12.92 -8.88
C TYR A 13 1.05 13.28 -7.58
N LEU A 14 2.08 12.52 -7.23
CA LEU A 14 2.98 12.84 -6.13
C LEU A 14 4.41 12.52 -6.55
N ASN A 15 5.29 13.52 -6.53
CA ASN A 15 6.70 13.39 -6.96
C ASN A 15 6.84 12.64 -8.30
N ASN A 16 6.10 13.11 -9.32
CA ASN A 16 6.05 12.54 -10.69
C ASN A 16 5.53 11.11 -10.81
N ARG A 17 4.89 10.57 -9.76
CA ARG A 17 4.19 9.28 -9.82
C ARG A 17 2.68 9.52 -9.90
N ASN A 18 2.03 9.02 -10.95
CA ASN A 18 0.57 8.94 -10.99
C ASN A 18 0.11 7.77 -10.11
N CYS A 19 -0.85 8.02 -9.23
CA CYS A 19 -1.51 7.00 -8.45
C CYS A 19 -3.02 7.12 -8.60
N LYS A 20 -3.67 5.97 -8.78
CA LYS A 20 -5.12 5.83 -8.77
C LYS A 20 -5.55 5.03 -7.54
N ILE A 21 -6.82 5.13 -7.17
CA ILE A 21 -7.41 4.30 -6.13
C ILE A 21 -7.13 2.82 -6.40
N GLY A 22 -6.68 2.11 -5.38
CA GLY A 22 -6.30 0.71 -5.47
C GLY A 22 -4.89 0.47 -6.00
N HIS A 23 -4.05 1.50 -6.15
CA HIS A 23 -2.65 1.31 -6.55
C HIS A 23 -1.88 0.51 -5.50
N ILE A 24 -1.25 -0.60 -5.91
CA ILE A 24 -0.60 -1.56 -5.02
C ILE A 24 0.92 -1.43 -5.13
N LEU A 25 1.59 -1.15 -4.02
CA LEU A 25 3.05 -1.19 -3.90
C LEU A 25 3.50 -2.46 -3.18
N ILE A 26 4.45 -3.18 -3.79
CA ILE A 26 5.09 -4.38 -3.23
C ILE A 26 6.59 -4.27 -3.44
N LYS A 27 7.37 -4.52 -2.38
CA LYS A 27 8.84 -4.58 -2.43
C LYS A 27 9.34 -5.53 -1.35
N SER A 28 10.47 -6.18 -1.58
CA SER A 28 11.13 -6.96 -0.53
C SER A 28 11.55 -6.02 0.60
N SER A 29 11.34 -6.44 1.86
CA SER A 29 11.76 -5.66 3.03
C SER A 29 13.27 -5.46 3.09
N ASP A 30 14.03 -6.43 2.56
CA ASP A 30 15.50 -6.38 2.57
C ASP A 30 16.02 -5.27 1.65
N GLU A 31 15.34 -5.01 0.55
CA GLU A 31 15.71 -3.96 -0.42
C GLU A 31 15.43 -2.54 0.09
N ILE A 32 14.59 -2.39 1.12
CA ILE A 32 14.21 -1.10 1.69
C ILE A 32 14.65 -0.96 3.15
N ASN A 33 15.43 -1.91 3.69
CA ASN A 33 15.79 -1.94 5.10
C ASN A 33 16.62 -0.71 5.53
N HIS A 34 17.46 -0.22 4.63
CA HIS A 34 18.40 0.90 4.79
C HIS A 34 17.68 2.26 4.82
N ILE A 35 16.44 2.33 4.38
CA ILE A 35 15.65 3.57 4.40
C ILE A 35 15.24 3.88 5.84
N GLN A 36 15.52 5.11 6.28
CA GLN A 36 15.17 5.57 7.62
C GLN A 36 13.69 6.00 7.69
N ALA A 37 12.89 5.21 8.41
CA ALA A 37 11.51 5.50 8.82
C ALA A 37 11.04 4.49 9.89
N ASP A 38 10.00 4.85 10.66
CA ASP A 38 9.53 4.08 11.83
C ASP A 38 8.94 2.70 11.50
N THR A 39 8.41 2.50 10.29
CA THR A 39 7.74 1.27 9.88
C THR A 39 8.15 0.85 8.48
N THR A 40 8.13 -0.45 8.18
CA THR A 40 8.38 -0.98 6.82
C THR A 40 7.48 -0.34 5.77
N HIS A 41 6.24 -0.03 6.16
CA HIS A 41 5.24 0.65 5.35
C HIS A 41 5.64 2.10 5.02
N LYS A 42 6.15 2.87 6.00
CA LYS A 42 6.72 4.20 5.76
C LYS A 42 8.01 4.13 4.91
N LYS A 43 8.85 3.11 5.11
CA LYS A 43 10.05 2.87 4.26
C LYS A 43 9.66 2.61 2.80
N LEU A 44 8.65 1.78 2.57
CA LEU A 44 8.13 1.50 1.22
C LEU A 44 7.56 2.76 0.56
N PHE A 45 6.82 3.57 1.32
CA PHE A 45 6.31 4.85 0.83
C PHE A 45 7.47 5.77 0.41
N LYS A 46 8.48 5.92 1.28
CA LYS A 46 9.64 6.78 1.04
C LYS A 46 10.51 6.28 -0.12
N TRP A 47 10.65 4.97 -0.28
CA TRP A 47 11.29 4.38 -1.46
C TRP A 47 10.60 4.80 -2.76
N PHE A 48 9.27 4.72 -2.81
CA PHE A 48 8.52 4.95 -4.05
C PHE A 48 8.35 6.42 -4.39
N PHE A 49 8.02 7.25 -3.39
CA PHE A 49 7.75 8.67 -3.57
C PHE A 49 8.95 9.58 -3.24
N GLY A 50 10.01 9.07 -2.63
CA GLY A 50 11.19 9.88 -2.28
C GLY A 50 10.99 10.85 -1.11
N GLN A 51 9.89 10.73 -0.34
CA GLN A 51 9.59 11.60 0.80
C GLN A 51 8.90 10.85 1.94
N ASP A 52 8.82 11.47 3.11
CA ASP A 52 8.06 10.91 4.24
C ASP A 52 6.55 10.94 3.98
N LEU A 53 5.84 10.01 4.61
CA LEU A 53 4.39 9.87 4.45
C LEU A 53 3.66 11.10 5.03
N PRO A 54 2.90 11.84 4.21
CA PRO A 54 2.10 12.95 4.70
C PRO A 54 0.81 12.47 5.38
N PRO A 55 0.29 13.20 6.38
CA PRO A 55 -0.89 12.79 7.15
C PRO A 55 -2.18 12.71 6.31
N GLU A 56 -2.26 13.43 5.20
CA GLU A 56 -3.43 13.42 4.29
C GLU A 56 -3.45 12.23 3.32
N PHE A 57 -2.50 11.30 3.47
CA PHE A 57 -2.39 10.11 2.63
C PHE A 57 -3.23 8.97 3.19
N ILE A 58 -4.08 8.39 2.35
CA ILE A 58 -5.02 7.34 2.75
C ILE A 58 -4.56 6.04 2.12
N ALA A 59 -4.17 5.07 2.96
CA ALA A 59 -3.62 3.81 2.49
C ALA A 59 -3.84 2.66 3.46
N GLY A 60 -3.85 1.44 2.91
CA GLY A 60 -3.90 0.17 3.64
C GLY A 60 -2.54 -0.51 3.71
N GLY A 61 -2.19 -1.02 4.89
CA GLY A 61 -1.02 -1.85 5.10
C GLY A 61 -1.31 -3.32 4.82
N PHE A 62 -0.41 -3.98 4.10
CA PHE A 62 -0.35 -5.44 4.06
C PHE A 62 1.09 -5.90 3.93
N ALA A 63 1.37 -7.14 4.30
CA ALA A 63 2.68 -7.77 4.20
C ALA A 63 2.54 -9.26 3.90
N TYR A 64 3.53 -9.84 3.22
CA TYR A 64 3.66 -11.29 3.05
C TYR A 64 4.76 -11.79 3.98
N GLN A 65 4.42 -12.70 4.89
CA GLN A 65 5.35 -13.23 5.89
C GLN A 65 5.05 -14.71 6.12
N ASN A 66 6.08 -15.55 6.14
CA ASN A 66 5.96 -16.99 6.41
C ASN A 66 4.89 -17.68 5.54
N GLY A 67 4.87 -17.36 4.25
CA GLY A 67 3.92 -17.95 3.30
C GLY A 67 2.51 -17.37 3.34
N GLN A 68 2.22 -16.38 4.19
CA GLN A 68 0.87 -15.86 4.42
C GLN A 68 0.77 -14.34 4.28
N TRP A 69 -0.35 -13.88 3.71
CA TRP A 69 -0.70 -12.46 3.66
C TRP A 69 -1.30 -12.00 4.99
N LYS A 70 -0.74 -10.91 5.53
CA LYS A 70 -1.21 -10.21 6.73
C LYS A 70 -1.71 -8.82 6.34
N TYR A 71 -2.91 -8.45 6.79
CA TYR A 71 -3.60 -7.20 6.42
C TYR A 71 -3.83 -6.31 7.65
N ASN A 72 -3.32 -5.08 7.59
CA ASN A 72 -3.40 -4.08 8.67
C ASN A 72 -4.01 -2.78 8.12
N ALA A 73 -5.21 -2.40 8.56
CA ALA A 73 -5.87 -1.17 8.08
C ALA A 73 -5.23 0.13 8.60
N LEU A 74 -4.55 0.09 9.74
CA LEU A 74 -4.09 1.28 10.46
C LEU A 74 -2.67 1.75 10.10
N ALA A 75 -2.06 1.25 9.03
CA ALA A 75 -0.67 1.61 8.76
C ALA A 75 -0.46 3.12 8.52
N PHE A 76 -1.52 3.85 8.10
CA PHE A 76 -1.37 5.19 7.54
C PHE A 76 -2.43 6.23 7.91
N ASN A 77 -3.60 5.85 8.44
CA ASN A 77 -4.71 6.80 8.58
C ASN A 77 -4.72 7.49 9.96
N THR A 78 -4.76 8.83 9.99
CA THR A 78 -4.98 9.63 11.21
C THR A 78 -6.46 9.67 11.58
N LYS A 79 -6.79 9.66 12.89
CA LYS A 79 -8.12 9.52 13.55
C LYS A 79 -9.35 10.30 13.00
N GLN A 80 -9.25 11.09 11.94
CA GLN A 80 -10.28 12.01 11.44
C GLN A 80 -10.45 11.96 9.91
N ASP A 81 -10.63 10.79 9.31
CA ASP A 81 -11.09 10.71 7.90
C ASP A 81 -12.41 9.93 7.75
N ILE A 82 -13.13 10.19 6.67
CA ILE A 82 -14.42 9.56 6.30
C ILE A 82 -14.32 8.05 6.02
N TYR A 83 -13.11 7.49 5.96
CA TYR A 83 -12.84 6.07 5.79
C TYR A 83 -12.61 5.37 7.15
N HIS A 84 -12.72 6.10 8.27
CA HIS A 84 -12.67 5.54 9.62
C HIS A 84 -14.00 4.91 10.03
N ASN A 85 -13.95 3.62 10.39
CA ASN A 85 -14.99 2.96 11.17
C ASN A 85 -14.52 2.58 12.59
N ASN A 86 -13.40 3.14 13.08
CA ASN A 86 -12.74 2.81 14.36
C ASN A 86 -12.36 1.32 14.55
N LYS A 87 -12.49 0.47 13.52
CA LYS A 87 -12.08 -0.93 13.60
C LYS A 87 -10.63 -1.07 13.13
N LYS A 88 -9.83 -1.79 13.93
CA LYS A 88 -8.39 -1.98 13.70
C LYS A 88 -8.04 -2.83 12.46
N GLY A 89 -9.03 -3.34 11.73
CA GLY A 89 -8.86 -4.34 10.68
C GLY A 89 -9.39 -3.88 9.33
N MET A 90 -8.68 -4.27 8.28
CA MET A 90 -9.11 -4.12 6.89
C MET A 90 -10.46 -4.83 6.69
N ALA A 91 -11.38 -4.25 5.91
CA ALA A 91 -12.70 -4.87 5.71
C ALA A 91 -12.55 -6.25 5.05
N LEU A 92 -13.45 -7.19 5.34
CA LEU A 92 -13.36 -8.56 4.78
C LEU A 92 -13.39 -8.56 3.25
N THR A 93 -14.27 -7.74 2.66
CA THR A 93 -14.39 -7.54 1.21
C THR A 93 -13.11 -7.00 0.60
N GLU A 94 -12.49 -6.02 1.25
CA GLU A 94 -11.21 -5.43 0.86
C GLU A 94 -10.07 -6.46 0.91
N LYS A 95 -10.01 -7.27 1.98
CA LYS A 95 -9.05 -8.39 2.08
C LYS A 95 -9.23 -9.42 0.97
N GLN A 96 -10.47 -9.75 0.60
CA GLN A 96 -10.77 -10.72 -0.46
C GLN A 96 -10.35 -10.19 -1.84
N LEU A 97 -10.68 -8.94 -2.15
CA LEU A 97 -10.29 -8.29 -3.40
C LEU A 97 -8.76 -8.18 -3.52
N LEU A 98 -8.10 -7.73 -2.45
CA LEU A 98 -6.66 -7.61 -2.39
C LEU A 98 -5.99 -8.99 -2.50
N GLY A 99 -6.46 -9.99 -1.77
CA GLY A 99 -5.96 -11.36 -1.84
C GLY A 99 -6.09 -11.97 -3.23
N GLY A 100 -7.21 -11.73 -3.93
CA GLY A 100 -7.41 -12.15 -5.32
C GLY A 100 -6.42 -11.48 -6.29
N ALA A 101 -6.27 -10.15 -6.18
CA ALA A 101 -5.31 -9.39 -7.00
C ALA A 101 -3.87 -9.85 -6.78
N LEU A 102 -3.46 -10.02 -5.52
CA LEU A 102 -2.13 -10.48 -5.14
C LEU A 102 -1.86 -11.92 -5.60
N SER A 103 -2.85 -12.81 -5.50
CA SER A 103 -2.69 -14.19 -5.98
C SER A 103 -2.53 -14.22 -7.50
N ARG A 104 -3.34 -13.43 -8.22
CA ARG A 104 -3.27 -13.37 -9.68
C ARG A 104 -1.96 -12.77 -10.19
N LEU A 105 -1.50 -11.68 -9.59
CA LEU A 105 -0.34 -10.94 -10.07
C LEU A 105 0.95 -11.48 -9.46
N TYR A 106 1.04 -11.53 -8.13
CA TYR A 106 2.27 -11.79 -7.40
C TYR A 106 2.61 -13.27 -7.28
N ILE A 107 1.66 -14.10 -6.80
CA ILE A 107 1.90 -15.56 -6.63
C ILE A 107 2.18 -16.23 -7.98
N ASN A 108 1.49 -15.80 -9.04
CA ASN A 108 1.69 -16.35 -10.38
C ASN A 108 2.77 -15.62 -11.19
N HIS A 109 3.57 -14.73 -10.57
CA HIS A 109 4.62 -13.95 -11.23
C HIS A 109 4.19 -13.18 -12.50
N ARG A 110 2.89 -12.92 -12.68
CA ARG A 110 2.36 -12.24 -13.88
C ARG A 110 2.81 -10.79 -13.99
N TRP A 111 3.18 -10.15 -12.89
CA TRP A 111 3.77 -8.80 -12.90
C TRP A 111 5.11 -8.75 -13.65
N GLN A 112 5.82 -9.87 -13.81
CA GLN A 112 7.05 -9.95 -14.62
C GLN A 112 6.77 -10.01 -16.12
N GLN A 113 5.52 -10.27 -16.50
CA GLN A 113 5.08 -10.45 -17.90
C GLN A 113 4.38 -9.21 -18.46
N ASP A 114 4.06 -8.22 -17.63
CA ASP A 114 3.42 -6.96 -18.04
C ASP A 114 4.28 -5.76 -17.65
N PRO A 115 4.97 -5.12 -18.61
CA PRO A 115 5.86 -3.98 -18.34
C PRO A 115 5.13 -2.72 -17.87
N ASN A 116 3.79 -2.70 -17.88
CA ASN A 116 3.00 -1.55 -17.43
C ASN A 116 2.63 -1.62 -15.93
N ILE A 117 3.02 -2.69 -15.23
CA ILE A 117 2.66 -2.94 -13.83
C ILE A 117 3.85 -2.67 -12.87
N SER A 118 5.04 -2.33 -13.38
CA SER A 118 6.27 -2.09 -12.59
C SER A 118 6.49 -0.64 -12.15
#